data_AF-A0A4Y2LKR9-F1
#
_entry.id   AF-A0A4Y2LKR9-F1
#
_cell.length_a   1.000
_cell.length_b   1.000
_cell.length_c   1.000
_cell.angle_alpha   90.00
_cell.angle_beta   90.00
_cell.angle_gamma   90.00
#
_symmetry.space_group_name_H-M   'P 1'
#
loop_
_entity.id
_entity.type
_entity.pdbx_description
1 polymer ?
#
loop_
_entity_poly.entity_id
_entity_poly.type
_entity_poly.pdbx_seq_one_letter_code
_entity_poly.pdbx_strand_id
1 'polypeptide(L)'
;MIEARRISRDETPALTFNLLKHQTLLVKMKDLYPGCFVGCIYDNLWYFGMVSEVNAEEEDVTVKFLHPNGPSISFFWPNREDACAVPIPHIIAIVKPPKTMTGRTYQFSQECMLLVQSSFENI
;
A
#
# COMPACT_ATOMS: atom_id res chain seq x y z
N MET A 1 -32.87 0.12 15.56
CA MET A 1 -32.75 0.16 14.09
C MET A 1 -32.74 1.63 13.71
N ILE A 2 -31.60 2.17 13.29
CA ILE A 2 -31.44 3.60 13.00
C ILE A 2 -31.40 3.74 11.48
N GLU A 3 -32.40 4.38 10.89
CA GLU A 3 -32.38 4.78 9.48
C GLU A 3 -32.07 6.27 9.39
N ALA A 4 -31.05 6.62 8.60
CA ALA A 4 -30.77 7.99 8.20
C ALA A 4 -31.34 8.20 6.79
N ARG A 5 -32.31 9.11 6.64
CA ARG A 5 -32.84 9.53 5.34
C ARG A 5 -32.40 10.96 5.03
N ARG A 6 -31.52 11.10 4.03
CA ARG A 6 -31.27 12.38 3.35
C ARG A 6 -31.97 12.31 2.00
N ILE A 7 -32.95 13.19 1.77
CA ILE A 7 -33.70 13.23 0.51
C ILE A 7 -33.09 14.34 -0.35
N SER A 8 -32.29 13.97 -1.36
CA SER A 8 -31.93 14.86 -2.47
C SER A 8 -32.89 14.62 -3.62
N ARG A 9 -33.28 15.68 -4.34
CA ARG A 9 -34.15 15.58 -5.54
C ARG A 9 -33.36 15.61 -6.84
N ASP A 10 -32.06 15.78 -6.77
CA ASP A 10 -31.21 15.89 -7.96
C ASP A 10 -30.89 14.49 -8.49
N GLU A 11 -30.91 14.33 -9.82
CA GLU A 11 -30.57 13.06 -10.50
C GLU A 11 -29.11 12.64 -10.29
N THR A 12 -28.28 13.54 -9.77
CA THR A 12 -26.85 13.32 -9.52
C THR A 12 -26.59 13.17 -8.01
N PRO A 13 -26.03 12.03 -7.58
CA PRO A 13 -25.66 11.84 -6.18
C PRO A 13 -24.46 12.76 -5.85
N ALA A 14 -24.62 13.61 -4.83
CA ALA A 14 -23.55 14.53 -4.40
C ALA A 14 -22.40 13.82 -3.65
N LEU A 15 -22.68 12.68 -3.02
CA LEU A 15 -21.71 11.86 -2.28
C LEU A 15 -22.14 10.38 -2.34
N THR A 16 -21.28 9.53 -2.90
CA THR A 16 -21.51 8.08 -2.93
C THR A 16 -20.60 7.43 -1.89
N PHE A 17 -21.16 7.02 -0.75
CA PHE A 17 -20.46 6.19 0.22
C PHE A 17 -20.69 4.73 -0.15
N ASN A 18 -19.67 4.07 -0.70
CA ASN A 18 -19.76 2.66 -1.03
C ASN A 18 -19.54 1.82 0.24
N LEU A 19 -20.63 1.56 0.97
CA LEU A 19 -20.64 0.73 2.20
C LEU A 19 -20.22 -0.73 1.95
N LEU A 20 -20.18 -1.19 0.69
CA LEU A 20 -19.74 -2.52 0.28
C LEU A 20 -18.26 -2.58 -0.11
N LYS A 21 -17.55 -1.44 -0.17
CA LYS A 21 -16.08 -1.41 -0.22
C LYS A 21 -15.47 -1.78 1.14
N HIS A 22 -16.01 -2.80 1.81
CA HIS A 22 -15.28 -3.49 2.85
C HIS A 22 -14.10 -4.17 2.15
N GLN A 23 -12.97 -3.47 2.15
CA GLN A 23 -11.69 -3.94 1.64
C GLN A 23 -11.41 -5.32 2.22
N THR A 24 -11.45 -6.35 1.40
CA THR A 24 -10.65 -7.53 1.66
C THR A 24 -9.19 -7.11 1.50
N LEU A 25 -8.62 -6.55 2.56
CA LEU A 25 -7.17 -6.45 2.72
C LEU A 25 -6.64 -7.88 2.60
N LEU A 26 -6.09 -8.20 1.43
CA LEU A 26 -5.67 -9.56 1.09
C LEU A 26 -4.46 -9.99 1.92
N VAL A 27 -3.70 -9.01 2.43
CA VAL A 27 -2.48 -9.24 3.19
C VAL A 27 -2.82 -9.50 4.65
N LYS A 28 -2.48 -10.69 5.12
CA LYS A 28 -2.57 -11.04 6.55
C LYS A 28 -1.19 -10.92 7.18
N MET A 29 -1.16 -10.65 8.49
CA MET A 29 0.09 -10.57 9.27
C MET A 29 1.03 -11.76 9.02
N LYS A 30 0.48 -12.98 8.98
CA LYS A 30 1.23 -14.23 8.76
C LYS A 30 1.96 -14.31 7.41
N ASP A 31 1.56 -13.50 6.44
CA ASP A 31 2.15 -13.49 5.10
C ASP A 31 3.31 -12.46 5.01
N LEU A 32 3.48 -11.62 6.04
CA LEU A 32 4.54 -10.63 6.15
C LEU A 32 5.73 -11.21 6.92
N TYR A 33 6.93 -10.96 6.41
CA TYR A 33 8.18 -11.39 7.02
C TYR A 33 9.31 -10.43 6.65
N PRO A 34 10.34 -10.27 7.50
CA PRO A 34 11.49 -9.44 7.18
C PRO A 34 12.15 -9.84 5.86
N GLY A 35 12.41 -8.86 5.00
CA GLY A 35 12.98 -9.02 3.67
C GLY A 35 11.96 -9.17 2.54
N CYS A 36 10.67 -9.32 2.83
CA CYS A 36 9.66 -9.29 1.77
C CYS A 36 9.43 -7.86 1.26
N PHE A 37 9.09 -7.72 -0.02
CA PHE A 37 8.75 -6.44 -0.63
C PHE A 37 7.24 -6.24 -0.64
N VAL A 38 6.82 -5.01 -0.34
CA VAL A 38 5.41 -4.65 -0.20
C VAL A 38 5.11 -3.34 -0.91
N GLY A 39 3.86 -3.19 -1.34
CA GLY A 39 3.24 -1.90 -1.61
C GLY A 39 2.46 -1.46 -0.38
N CYS A 40 2.62 -0.21 0.03
CA CYS A 40 1.95 0.33 1.21
C CYS A 40 1.55 1.79 1.02
N ILE A 41 0.65 2.26 1.89
CA ILE A 41 0.16 3.64 1.90
C ILE A 41 0.78 4.41 3.04
N TYR A 42 1.26 5.60 2.73
CA TYR A 42 1.75 6.57 3.69
C TYR A 42 1.42 7.99 3.20
N ASP A 43 0.82 8.83 4.06
CA ASP A 43 0.40 10.20 3.72
C ASP A 43 -0.42 10.32 2.42
N ASN A 44 -1.38 9.40 2.21
CA ASN A 44 -2.22 9.32 1.00
C ASN A 44 -1.42 9.15 -0.31
N LEU A 45 -0.18 8.71 -0.22
CA LEU A 45 0.65 8.27 -1.34
C LEU A 45 0.95 6.79 -1.16
N TRP A 46 1.23 6.09 -2.27
CA TRP A 46 1.67 4.71 -2.20
C TRP A 46 3.16 4.59 -2.51
N TYR A 47 3.81 3.69 -1.79
CA TYR A 47 5.24 3.44 -1.87
C TYR A 47 5.49 1.95 -2.01
N PHE A 48 6.57 1.61 -2.70
CA PHE A 48 7.21 0.32 -2.47
C PHE A 48 8.13 0.40 -1.28
N GLY A 49 8.27 -0.71 -0.58
CA GLY A 49 9.25 -0.85 0.46
C GLY A 49 9.59 -2.30 0.77
N MET A 50 10.56 -2.48 1.65
CA MET A 50 10.95 -3.78 2.17
C MET A 50 10.63 -3.82 3.66
N VAL A 51 9.96 -4.87 4.10
CA VAL A 51 9.70 -5.11 5.51
C VAL A 51 11.03 -5.39 6.21
N SER A 52 11.36 -4.64 7.26
CA SER A 52 12.53 -4.92 8.09
C SER A 52 12.18 -5.64 9.39
N GLU A 53 10.99 -5.40 9.92
CA GLU A 53 10.51 -5.97 11.17
C GLU A 53 8.99 -6.12 11.14
N VAL A 54 8.47 -7.14 11.82
CA VAL A 54 7.04 -7.38 12.00
C VAL A 54 6.74 -7.33 13.49
N ASN A 55 5.90 -6.40 13.92
CA ASN A 55 5.47 -6.29 15.30
C ASN A 55 4.07 -6.90 15.45
N ALA A 56 4.02 -8.13 15.97
CA ALA A 56 2.76 -8.83 16.17
C ALA A 56 1.92 -8.26 17.32
N GLU A 57 2.54 -7.57 18.28
CA GLU A 57 1.83 -6.99 19.43
C GLU A 57 1.10 -5.69 19.06
N GLU A 58 1.74 -4.86 18.23
CA GLU A 58 1.18 -3.56 17.78
C GLU A 58 0.42 -3.64 16.45
N GLU A 59 0.36 -4.84 15.85
CA GLU A 59 -0.28 -5.10 14.55
C GLU A 59 0.24 -4.22 13.40
N ASP A 60 1.55 -3.94 13.41
CA ASP A 60 2.22 -3.16 12.39
C ASP A 60 3.52 -3.81 11.88
N VAL A 61 4.08 -3.23 10.83
CA VAL A 61 5.35 -3.66 10.25
C VAL A 61 6.23 -2.45 10.00
N THR A 62 7.52 -2.56 10.32
CA THR A 62 8.48 -1.53 9.92
C THR A 62 8.86 -1.75 8.46
N VAL A 63 8.58 -0.75 7.62
CA VAL A 63 8.88 -0.76 6.18
C VAL A 63 9.98 0.25 5.90
N LYS A 64 11.03 -0.19 5.21
CA LYS A 64 12.01 0.71 4.58
C LYS A 64 11.47 1.11 3.22
N PHE A 65 11.31 2.40 2.97
CA PHE A 65 10.70 2.94 1.76
C PHE A 65 11.70 3.12 0.63
N LEU A 66 11.28 2.72 -0.57
CA LEU A 66 11.93 3.06 -1.81
C LEU A 66 11.34 4.36 -2.36
N HIS A 67 12.20 5.17 -2.99
CA HIS A 67 11.81 6.44 -3.61
C HIS A 67 11.92 6.38 -5.13
N PRO A 68 11.11 7.15 -5.88
CA PRO A 68 10.04 8.03 -5.38
C PRO A 68 8.79 7.23 -4.94
N ASN A 69 7.78 7.91 -4.41
CA ASN A 69 6.43 7.34 -4.39
C ASN A 69 5.97 7.00 -5.82
N GLY A 70 4.99 6.10 -5.90
CA GLY A 70 4.45 5.69 -7.18
C GLY A 70 3.46 6.69 -7.79
N PRO A 71 3.19 6.61 -9.11
CA PRO A 71 3.79 5.67 -10.06
C PRO A 71 5.16 6.12 -10.58
N SER A 72 6.14 5.22 -10.56
CA SER A 72 7.46 5.40 -11.18
C SER A 72 7.94 4.12 -11.83
N ILE A 73 8.78 4.22 -12.86
CA ILE A 73 9.38 3.08 -13.57
C ILE A 73 10.58 2.51 -12.79
N SER A 74 11.25 3.35 -12.02
CA SER A 74 12.46 3.00 -11.29
C SER A 74 12.46 3.63 -9.90
N PHE A 75 12.94 2.85 -8.94
CA PHE A 75 13.01 3.23 -7.55
C PHE A 75 14.43 3.08 -7.01
N PHE A 76 14.74 3.69 -5.88
CA PHE A 76 16.04 3.63 -5.24
C PHE A 76 15.90 3.75 -3.72
N TRP A 77 16.90 3.24 -2.99
CA TRP A 77 17.01 3.52 -1.56
C TRP A 77 17.48 4.96 -1.36
N PRO A 78 16.77 5.79 -0.59
CA PRO A 78 17.20 7.14 -0.29
C PRO A 78 18.53 7.14 0.49
N ASN A 79 19.32 8.21 0.34
CA ASN A 79 20.63 8.31 1.02
C ASN A 79 20.52 8.27 2.55
N ARG A 80 19.47 8.91 3.08
CA ARG A 80 19.06 8.74 4.47
C ARG A 80 18.02 7.64 4.49
N GLU A 81 18.24 6.64 5.33
CA GLU A 81 17.26 5.58 5.54
C GLU A 81 15.90 6.17 5.89
N ASP A 82 14.90 5.77 5.10
CA ASP A 82 13.52 6.16 5.29
C ASP A 82 12.75 4.90 5.70
N ALA A 83 12.46 4.79 6.99
CA ALA A 83 11.80 3.65 7.57
C ALA A 83 10.73 4.11 8.55
N CYS A 84 9.55 3.49 8.51
CA CYS A 84 8.44 3.81 9.41
C CYS A 84 7.66 2.55 9.76
N ALA A 85 7.04 2.56 10.93
CA ALA A 85 6.02 1.58 11.31
C ALA A 85 4.74 1.88 10.52
N VAL A 86 4.27 0.88 9.78
CA VAL A 86 3.09 0.95 8.92
C VAL A 86 2.08 -0.07 9.43
N PRO A 87 0.87 0.36 9.81
CA PRO A 87 -0.19 -0.56 10.22
C PRO A 87 -0.47 -1.59 9.13
N ILE A 88 -0.74 -2.85 9.52
CA ILE A 88 -1.05 -3.91 8.54
C ILE A 88 -2.14 -3.54 7.54
N PRO A 89 -3.23 -2.82 7.92
CA PRO A 89 -4.24 -2.36 6.97
C PRO A 89 -3.73 -1.41 5.88
N HIS A 90 -2.58 -0.76 6.08
CA HIS A 90 -1.97 0.10 5.08
C HIS A 90 -0.99 -0.66 4.18
N ILE A 91 -0.78 -1.97 4.41
CA ILE A 91 -0.06 -2.85 3.49
C ILE A 91 -1.05 -3.38 2.46
N ILE A 92 -0.93 -2.89 1.24
CA ILE A 92 -1.95 -3.07 0.19
C ILE A 92 -1.59 -4.18 -0.80
N ALA A 93 -0.32 -4.61 -0.82
CA ALA A 93 0.12 -5.79 -1.55
C ALA A 93 1.47 -6.31 -1.05
N ILE A 94 1.65 -7.63 -1.10
CA ILE A 94 2.98 -8.26 -1.11
C ILE A 94 3.39 -8.44 -2.56
N VAL A 95 4.58 -8.00 -2.93
CA VAL A 95 5.07 -8.03 -4.31
C VAL A 95 6.32 -8.86 -4.46
N LYS A 96 6.53 -9.38 -5.67
CA LYS A 96 7.76 -10.11 -6.01
C LYS A 96 8.96 -9.16 -5.89
N PRO A 97 10.14 -9.66 -5.47
CA PRO A 97 11.34 -8.85 -5.40
C PRO A 97 11.62 -8.11 -6.73
N PRO A 98 12.00 -6.83 -6.68
CA PRO A 98 12.33 -6.06 -7.86
C PRO A 98 13.61 -6.57 -8.53
N LYS A 99 13.75 -6.28 -9.83
CA LYS A 99 15.01 -6.49 -10.55
C LYS A 99 15.95 -5.32 -10.28
N THR A 100 17.24 -5.63 -10.13
CA THR A 100 18.30 -4.63 -9.99
C THR A 100 19.38 -4.86 -11.05
N MET A 101 19.59 -3.88 -11.94
CA MET A 101 20.66 -3.96 -12.95
C MET A 101 22.03 -3.59 -12.39
N THR A 102 22.09 -2.57 -11.54
CA THR A 102 23.35 -2.00 -11.00
C THR A 102 23.43 -2.05 -9.48
N GLY A 103 22.41 -2.61 -8.81
CA GLY A 103 22.25 -2.61 -7.36
C GLY A 103 21.83 -1.27 -6.75
N ARG A 104 21.73 -0.19 -7.54
CA ARG A 104 21.31 1.14 -7.06
C ARG A 104 19.85 1.44 -7.34
N THR A 105 19.34 0.91 -8.44
CA THR A 105 17.96 1.13 -8.89
C THR A 105 17.20 -0.18 -8.94
N TYR A 106 15.95 -0.11 -8.53
CA TYR A 106 15.02 -1.21 -8.37
C TYR A 106 13.85 -1.02 -9.32
N GLN A 107 13.55 -2.05 -10.10
CA GLN A 107 12.45 -2.04 -11.06
C GLN A 107 11.50 -3.19 -10.73
N PHE A 108 10.26 -2.85 -10.40
CA PHE A 108 9.19 -3.82 -10.19
C PHE A 108 8.60 -4.25 -11.54
N SER A 109 8.05 -5.46 -11.60
CA SER A 109 7.33 -5.90 -12.80
C SER A 109 6.06 -5.07 -12.98
N GLN A 110 5.59 -4.98 -14.23
CA GLN A 110 4.32 -4.29 -14.54
C GLN A 110 3.14 -4.89 -13.77
N GLU A 111 3.15 -6.21 -13.54
CA GLU A 111 2.17 -6.91 -12.67
C GLU A 111 2.14 -6.33 -11.25
N CYS A 112 3.32 -6.12 -10.63
CA CYS A 112 3.40 -5.56 -9.28
C CYS A 112 2.97 -4.09 -9.24
N MET A 113 3.36 -3.30 -10.23
CA MET A 113 2.95 -1.89 -10.36
C MET A 113 1.42 -1.76 -10.43
N LEU A 114 0.79 -2.54 -11.31
CA LEU A 114 -0.66 -2.53 -11.49
C LEU A 114 -1.38 -3.06 -10.26
N LEU A 115 -0.84 -4.07 -9.59
CA LEU A 115 -1.41 -4.60 -8.35
C LEU A 115 -1.46 -3.50 -7.27
N VAL A 116 -0.34 -2.82 -7.01
CA VAL A 116 -0.28 -1.78 -5.97
C VAL A 116 -1.13 -0.57 -6.35
N GLN A 117 -1.06 -0.12 -7.60
CA GLN A 117 -1.86 1.01 -8.08
C GLN A 117 -3.36 0.73 -7.99
N SER A 118 -3.81 -0.44 -8.47
CA SER A 118 -5.22 -0.80 -8.39
C SER A 118 -5.67 -1.00 -6.95
N SER A 119 -4.85 -1.58 -6.06
CA SER A 119 -5.17 -1.65 -4.64
C SER A 119 -5.31 -0.25 -4.03
N PHE A 120 -4.43 0.70 -4.38
CA PHE A 120 -4.48 2.08 -3.91
C PHE A 120 -5.72 2.84 -4.38
N GLU A 121 -6.09 2.71 -5.66
CA GLU A 121 -7.28 3.38 -6.24
C GLU A 121 -8.60 2.82 -5.70
N ASN A 122 -8.59 1.60 -5.17
CA ASN A 122 -9.77 0.94 -4.64
C ASN A 122 -10.01 1.19 -3.14
N ILE A 123 -9.05 1.82 -2.46
CA ILE A 123 -9.15 2.18 -1.03
C ILE A 123 -10.11 3.34 -0.81
#